data_AF-A0A953W438-F1
#
_entry.id   AF-A0A953W438-F1
#
_cell.length_a   1.000
_cell.length_b   1.000
_cell.length_c   1.000
_cell.angle_alpha   90.00
_cell.angle_beta   90.00
_cell.angle_gamma   90.00
#
_symmetry.space_group_name_H-M   'P 1'
#
loop_
_entity.id
_entity.type
_entity.pdbx_description
1 polymer ?
#
loop_
_entity_poly.entity_id
_entity_poly.type
_entity_poly.pdbx_seq_one_letter_code
_entity_poly.pdbx_strand_id
1 'polypeptide(L)'
;AVGFLAQLIDGAVGMAYGVISSSVLLAFGVSPAQASATIHAAECFTTGASGASHLLHKNVDWKLFWRLAPAGVVGGVIGAYLLTGFDPTFIKAIVIAYLGVLGIYLLSRALREPKEEPPHLKHVIPLGVAGGFLDASGGGGWGPVVTSTLLGRGHAPRYVIGTVNSAEFVVTVAISLTFLWTLVAGRFELAGGLATGGAALAGLILGGVAAAPLAGYVTKIAPARVLLAAASVLVITLSIWQGVQLWPKLLEYPIFNEMVQSARLVNH
;
A
#
# COMPACT_ATOMS: atom_id res chain seq x y z
N ALA A 1 -10.39 -11.10 -10.04
CA ALA A 1 -9.21 -11.95 -9.70
C ALA A 1 -8.23 -11.24 -8.78
N VAL A 2 -7.71 -10.06 -9.15
CA VAL A 2 -6.72 -9.30 -8.34
C VAL A 2 -7.20 -9.05 -6.92
N GLY A 3 -8.36 -8.41 -6.73
CA GLY A 3 -8.90 -8.13 -5.39
C GLY A 3 -9.13 -9.39 -4.55
N PHE A 4 -9.49 -10.51 -5.19
CA PHE A 4 -9.65 -11.80 -4.51
C PHE A 4 -8.32 -12.33 -3.99
N LEU A 5 -7.29 -12.41 -4.84
CA LEU A 5 -5.96 -12.90 -4.43
C LEU A 5 -5.30 -11.96 -3.42
N ALA A 6 -5.40 -10.66 -3.66
CA ALA A 6 -4.89 -9.63 -2.76
C ALA A 6 -5.54 -9.77 -1.38
N GLN A 7 -6.87 -9.89 -1.29
CA GLN A 7 -7.57 -10.04 -0.02
C GLN A 7 -7.39 -11.42 0.62
N LEU A 8 -7.19 -12.48 -0.16
CA LEU A 8 -6.93 -13.81 0.38
C LEU A 8 -5.60 -13.83 1.15
N ILE A 9 -4.55 -13.21 0.57
CA ILE A 9 -3.25 -13.05 1.22
C ILE A 9 -3.35 -12.04 2.35
N ASP A 10 -4.03 -10.91 2.12
CA ASP A 10 -4.19 -9.87 3.12
C ASP A 10 -4.99 -10.34 4.34
N GLY A 11 -6.11 -11.01 4.17
CA GLY A 11 -6.87 -11.58 5.28
C GLY A 11 -6.10 -12.67 6.03
N ALA A 12 -5.09 -13.28 5.40
CA ALA A 12 -4.24 -14.28 6.01
C ALA A 12 -2.99 -13.71 6.73
N VAL A 13 -2.47 -12.57 6.27
CA VAL A 13 -1.19 -11.98 6.73
C VAL A 13 -1.38 -10.61 7.40
N GLY A 14 -2.39 -9.86 6.98
CA GLY A 14 -2.87 -8.59 7.55
C GLY A 14 -2.23 -7.32 6.98
N MET A 15 -1.65 -7.35 5.77
CA MET A 15 -0.81 -6.24 5.26
C MET A 15 -0.35 -6.33 3.78
N ALA A 16 -1.12 -6.95 2.88
CA ALA A 16 -0.71 -7.22 1.49
C ALA A 16 -1.67 -6.70 0.42
N TYR A 17 -2.90 -6.29 0.78
CA TYR A 17 -3.94 -5.97 -0.19
C TYR A 17 -3.50 -4.86 -1.15
N GLY A 18 -3.11 -3.72 -0.58
CA GLY A 18 -2.70 -2.55 -1.34
C GLY A 18 -1.44 -2.79 -2.19
N VAL A 19 -0.38 -3.36 -1.61
CA VAL A 19 0.90 -3.60 -2.31
C VAL A 19 0.69 -4.47 -3.55
N ILE A 20 -0.11 -5.55 -3.43
CA ILE A 20 -0.43 -6.44 -4.55
C ILE A 20 -1.28 -5.70 -5.58
N SER A 21 -2.38 -5.05 -5.14
CA SER A 21 -3.31 -4.37 -6.02
C SER A 21 -2.62 -3.25 -6.81
N SER A 22 -1.78 -2.46 -6.15
CA SER A 22 -1.00 -1.39 -6.78
C SER A 22 -0.01 -1.92 -7.80
N SER A 23 0.78 -2.93 -7.43
CA SER A 23 1.75 -3.55 -8.34
C SER A 23 1.09 -4.08 -9.61
N VAL A 24 -0.09 -4.71 -9.47
CA VAL A 24 -0.82 -5.29 -10.60
C VAL A 24 -1.50 -4.21 -11.45
N LEU A 25 -2.16 -3.21 -10.85
CA LEU A 25 -2.79 -2.13 -11.60
C LEU A 25 -1.75 -1.34 -12.42
N LEU A 26 -0.60 -1.03 -11.83
CA LEU A 26 0.50 -0.36 -12.53
C LEU A 26 1.04 -1.21 -13.70
N ALA A 27 1.11 -2.53 -13.52
CA ALA A 27 1.52 -3.47 -14.57
C ALA A 27 0.51 -3.53 -15.73
N PHE A 28 -0.78 -3.30 -15.46
CA PHE A 28 -1.82 -3.12 -16.49
C PHE A 28 -1.84 -1.71 -17.11
N GLY A 29 -0.86 -0.86 -16.79
CA GLY A 29 -0.72 0.47 -17.38
C GLY A 29 -1.55 1.55 -16.71
N VAL A 30 -2.22 1.25 -15.59
CA VAL A 30 -2.93 2.27 -14.79
C VAL A 30 -1.91 3.27 -14.24
N SER A 31 -2.25 4.55 -14.23
CA SER A 31 -1.38 5.58 -13.68
C SER A 31 -1.27 5.44 -12.15
N PRO A 32 -0.16 5.88 -11.52
CA PRO A 32 -0.01 5.78 -10.07
C PRO A 32 -1.12 6.45 -9.27
N ALA A 33 -1.53 7.66 -9.67
CA ALA A 33 -2.63 8.38 -9.04
C ALA A 33 -3.96 7.61 -9.14
N GLN A 34 -4.30 7.10 -10.33
CA GLN A 34 -5.53 6.33 -10.52
C GLN A 34 -5.50 4.99 -9.79
N ALA A 35 -4.36 4.29 -9.80
CA ALA A 35 -4.20 3.03 -9.07
C ALA A 35 -4.40 3.24 -7.57
N SER A 36 -3.73 4.23 -7.00
CA SER A 36 -3.86 4.58 -5.58
C SER A 36 -5.29 5.01 -5.24
N ALA A 37 -5.91 5.89 -6.03
CA ALA A 37 -7.29 6.31 -5.82
C ALA A 37 -8.27 5.12 -5.85
N THR A 38 -8.09 4.18 -6.77
CA THR A 38 -8.93 2.99 -6.90
C THR A 38 -8.79 2.05 -5.70
N ILE A 39 -7.56 1.86 -5.21
CA ILE A 39 -7.27 1.01 -4.06
C ILE A 39 -7.87 1.62 -2.79
N HIS A 40 -7.62 2.89 -2.51
CA HIS A 40 -8.14 3.53 -1.30
C HIS A 40 -9.67 3.64 -1.32
N ALA A 41 -10.28 3.84 -2.49
CA ALA A 41 -11.73 3.77 -2.63
C ALA A 41 -12.27 2.36 -2.29
N ALA A 42 -11.57 1.29 -2.69
CA ALA A 42 -11.92 -0.07 -2.29
C ALA A 42 -11.71 -0.30 -0.78
N GLU A 43 -10.60 0.20 -0.26
CA GLU A 43 -10.21 0.05 1.14
C GLU A 43 -11.15 0.79 2.10
N CYS A 44 -11.81 1.87 1.67
CA CYS A 44 -12.89 2.48 2.46
C CYS A 44 -13.94 1.46 2.90
N PHE A 45 -14.22 0.44 2.08
CA PHE A 45 -15.17 -0.61 2.40
C PHE A 45 -14.53 -1.75 3.21
N THR A 46 -13.37 -2.25 2.77
CA THR A 46 -12.72 -3.40 3.41
C THR A 46 -12.14 -3.05 4.79
N THR A 47 -11.40 -1.94 4.89
CA THR A 47 -10.87 -1.42 6.17
C THR A 47 -11.99 -0.88 7.06
N GLY A 48 -13.05 -0.30 6.47
CA GLY A 48 -14.24 0.12 7.22
C GLY A 48 -14.93 -1.04 7.92
N ALA A 49 -15.16 -2.15 7.21
CA ALA A 49 -15.72 -3.37 7.80
C ALA A 49 -14.80 -3.96 8.90
N SER A 50 -13.49 -4.00 8.65
CA SER A 50 -12.51 -4.49 9.62
C SER A 50 -12.44 -3.60 10.86
N GLY A 51 -12.34 -2.28 10.68
CA GLY A 51 -12.32 -1.29 11.75
C GLY A 51 -13.59 -1.31 12.60
N ALA A 52 -14.77 -1.43 11.98
CA ALA A 52 -16.04 -1.59 12.71
C ALA A 52 -16.06 -2.87 13.57
N SER A 53 -15.59 -3.99 13.03
CA SER A 53 -15.46 -5.24 13.80
C SER A 53 -14.55 -5.08 15.01
N HIS A 54 -13.38 -4.45 14.84
CA HIS A 54 -12.45 -4.22 15.95
C HIS A 54 -13.00 -3.25 17.01
N LEU A 55 -13.79 -2.25 16.61
CA LEU A 55 -14.51 -1.37 17.53
C LEU A 55 -15.53 -2.15 18.38
N LEU A 56 -16.38 -2.96 17.72
CA LEU A 56 -17.38 -3.79 18.39
C LEU A 56 -16.77 -4.76 19.41
N HIS A 57 -15.62 -5.34 19.09
CA HIS A 57 -14.90 -6.28 19.95
C HIS A 57 -13.98 -5.61 20.98
N LYS A 58 -13.99 -4.27 21.09
CA LYS A 58 -13.13 -3.50 22.02
C LYS A 58 -11.64 -3.80 21.83
N ASN A 59 -11.21 -3.94 20.58
CA ASN A 59 -9.83 -4.24 20.19
C ASN A 59 -9.00 -2.96 19.92
N VAL A 60 -9.57 -1.78 20.15
CA VAL A 60 -8.94 -0.50 19.84
C VAL A 60 -8.32 0.09 21.11
N ASP A 61 -7.02 0.35 21.06
CA ASP A 61 -6.31 1.21 22.00
C ASP A 61 -6.50 2.67 21.54
N TRP A 62 -7.39 3.38 22.23
CA TRP A 62 -7.72 4.75 21.89
C TRP A 62 -6.56 5.73 22.02
N LYS A 63 -5.60 5.48 22.90
CA LYS A 63 -4.42 6.34 23.07
C LYS A 63 -3.48 6.19 21.87
N LEU A 64 -3.33 4.97 21.36
CA LEU A 64 -2.57 4.70 20.14
C LEU A 64 -3.32 5.21 18.90
N PHE A 65 -4.64 5.01 18.83
CA PHE A 65 -5.51 5.49 17.74
C PHE A 65 -5.37 7.00 17.53
N TRP A 66 -5.55 7.80 18.59
CA TRP A 66 -5.51 9.27 18.50
C TRP A 66 -4.12 9.84 18.19
N ARG A 67 -3.07 9.01 18.26
CA ARG A 67 -1.72 9.39 17.81
C ARG A 67 -1.46 8.97 16.37
N LEU A 68 -2.00 7.82 15.94
CA LEU A 68 -1.79 7.27 14.61
C LEU A 68 -2.72 7.91 13.56
N ALA A 69 -4.02 7.93 13.80
CA ALA A 69 -5.01 8.37 12.81
C ALA A 69 -4.75 9.80 12.29
N PRO A 70 -4.64 10.84 13.15
CA PRO A 70 -4.38 12.19 12.63
C PRO A 70 -3.00 12.33 11.98
N ALA A 71 -1.98 11.65 12.50
CA ALA A 71 -0.65 11.63 11.88
C ALA A 71 -0.68 10.98 10.49
N GLY A 72 -1.39 9.86 10.36
CA GLY A 72 -1.62 9.16 9.11
C GLY A 72 -2.42 10.00 8.11
N VAL A 73 -3.44 10.72 8.58
CA VAL A 73 -4.22 11.63 7.72
C VAL A 73 -3.32 12.70 7.13
N VAL A 74 -2.47 13.34 7.96
CA VAL A 74 -1.53 14.36 7.48
C VAL A 74 -0.59 13.76 6.42
N GLY A 75 0.02 12.60 6.71
CA GLY A 75 0.89 11.92 5.76
C GLY A 75 0.18 11.55 4.45
N GLY A 76 -1.01 10.95 4.55
CA GLY A 76 -1.80 10.47 3.43
C GLY A 76 -2.31 11.60 2.53
N VAL A 77 -2.80 12.69 3.11
CA VAL A 77 -3.22 13.87 2.34
C VAL A 77 -2.03 14.45 1.57
N ILE A 78 -0.87 14.59 2.21
CA ILE A 78 0.35 15.06 1.54
C ILE A 78 0.75 14.11 0.41
N GLY A 79 0.77 12.79 0.67
CA GLY A 79 1.12 11.78 -0.33
C GLY A 79 0.19 11.81 -1.54
N ALA A 80 -1.13 11.82 -1.33
CA ALA A 80 -2.12 11.87 -2.41
C ALA A 80 -2.04 13.20 -3.20
N TYR A 81 -1.85 14.31 -2.50
CA TYR A 81 -1.70 15.62 -3.13
C TYR A 81 -0.44 15.71 -3.99
N LEU A 82 0.68 15.15 -3.55
CA LEU A 82 1.92 15.12 -4.32
C LEU A 82 1.80 14.14 -5.49
N LEU A 83 1.25 12.95 -5.28
CA LEU A 83 1.11 11.92 -6.32
C LEU A 83 0.33 12.41 -7.54
N THR A 84 -0.61 13.33 -7.34
CA THR A 84 -1.45 13.92 -8.40
C THR A 84 -0.85 15.17 -9.05
N GLY A 85 0.32 15.63 -8.61
CA GLY A 85 0.91 16.90 -9.05
C GLY A 85 2.11 16.79 -9.98
N PHE A 86 2.63 15.59 -10.24
CA PHE A 86 3.86 15.37 -11.00
C PHE A 86 3.59 14.55 -12.27
N ASP A 87 4.56 14.54 -13.19
CA ASP A 87 4.48 13.74 -14.40
C ASP A 87 4.22 12.25 -14.07
N PRO A 88 3.20 11.61 -14.68
CA PRO A 88 2.85 10.23 -14.39
C PRO A 88 3.97 9.23 -14.67
N THR A 89 4.83 9.47 -15.67
CA THR A 89 5.95 8.59 -16.04
C THR A 89 7.04 8.66 -14.97
N PHE A 90 7.41 9.86 -14.55
CA PHE A 90 8.41 10.07 -13.50
C PHE A 90 7.95 9.49 -12.16
N ILE A 91 6.70 9.78 -11.75
CA ILE A 91 6.13 9.23 -10.53
C ILE A 91 6.01 7.71 -10.60
N LYS A 92 5.63 7.15 -11.75
CA LYS A 92 5.57 5.70 -11.93
C LYS A 92 6.92 5.04 -11.64
N ALA A 93 8.03 5.65 -12.04
CA ALA A 93 9.37 5.14 -11.71
C ALA A 93 9.63 5.10 -10.20
N ILE A 94 9.30 6.19 -9.49
CA ILE A 94 9.47 6.29 -8.04
C ILE A 94 8.61 5.24 -7.33
N VAL A 95 7.33 5.11 -7.72
CA VAL A 95 6.40 4.17 -7.09
C VAL A 95 6.81 2.72 -7.35
N ILE A 96 7.26 2.37 -8.56
CA ILE A 96 7.77 1.03 -8.87
C ILE A 96 9.01 0.72 -8.03
N ALA A 97 9.96 1.66 -7.91
CA ALA A 97 11.15 1.47 -7.09
C ALA A 97 10.78 1.26 -5.61
N TYR A 98 9.87 2.08 -5.09
CA TYR A 98 9.34 1.95 -3.74
C TYR A 98 8.67 0.57 -3.51
N LEU A 99 7.78 0.14 -4.41
CA LEU A 99 7.10 -1.15 -4.31
C LEU A 99 8.11 -2.30 -4.38
N GLY A 100 9.15 -2.19 -5.20
CA GLY A 100 10.24 -3.17 -5.26
C GLY A 100 10.99 -3.27 -3.92
N VAL A 101 11.37 -2.13 -3.33
CA VAL A 101 12.02 -2.09 -2.00
C VAL A 101 11.10 -2.65 -0.92
N LEU A 102 9.81 -2.29 -0.95
CA LEU A 102 8.81 -2.81 -0.02
C LEU A 102 8.66 -4.33 -0.17
N GLY A 103 8.62 -4.84 -1.40
CA GLY A 103 8.60 -6.26 -1.70
C GLY A 103 9.83 -6.99 -1.13
N ILE A 104 11.03 -6.43 -1.27
CA ILE A 104 12.26 -6.99 -0.67
C ILE A 104 12.15 -7.01 0.86
N TYR A 105 11.65 -5.93 1.46
CA TYR A 105 11.43 -5.85 2.91
C TYR A 105 10.44 -6.92 3.40
N LEU A 106 9.32 -7.09 2.70
CA LEU A 106 8.31 -8.09 3.01
C LEU A 106 8.86 -9.53 2.84
N LEU A 107 9.67 -9.77 1.81
CA LEU A 107 10.33 -11.06 1.61
C LEU A 107 11.31 -11.36 2.74
N SER A 108 12.14 -10.38 3.13
CA SER A 108 13.04 -10.49 4.28
C SER A 108 12.26 -10.84 5.56
N ARG A 109 11.09 -10.23 5.76
CA ARG A 109 10.24 -10.52 6.91
C ARG A 109 9.62 -11.92 6.84
N ALA A 110 9.22 -12.39 5.66
CA ALA A 110 8.71 -13.74 5.47
C ALA A 110 9.75 -14.82 5.81
N LEU A 111 11.03 -14.53 5.61
CA LEU A 111 12.15 -15.45 5.85
C LEU A 111 12.73 -15.37 7.27
N ARG A 112 12.45 -14.30 8.02
CA ARG A 112 12.98 -14.07 9.37
C ARG A 112 11.92 -14.34 10.42
N GLU A 113 12.34 -14.88 11.56
CA GLU A 113 11.45 -15.03 12.71
C GLU A 113 11.13 -13.66 13.34
N PRO A 114 9.90 -13.46 13.87
CA PRO A 114 9.55 -12.23 14.57
C PRO A 114 10.51 -12.01 15.74
N LYS A 115 11.20 -10.87 15.76
CA LYS A 115 11.91 -10.42 16.96
C LYS A 115 10.91 -9.69 17.85
N GLU A 116 10.75 -10.17 19.08
CA GLU A 116 9.96 -9.49 20.11
C GLU A 116 10.86 -8.45 20.80
N GLU A 117 10.72 -7.18 20.40
CA GLU A 117 11.33 -6.07 21.14
C GLU A 117 10.38 -5.57 22.25
N PRO A 118 10.90 -5.02 23.37
CA PRO A 118 10.07 -4.44 24.40
C PRO A 118 9.26 -3.23 23.89
N PRO A 119 8.00 -3.03 24.37
CA PRO A 119 7.11 -2.01 23.86
C PRO A 119 7.59 -0.60 24.17
N HIS A 120 8.02 0.11 23.12
CA HIS A 120 8.40 1.51 23.18
C HIS A 120 7.57 2.37 22.23
N LEU A 121 6.76 3.28 22.82
CA LEU A 121 5.85 4.19 22.13
C LEU A 121 6.51 5.48 21.60
N LYS A 122 7.84 5.57 21.57
CA LYS A 122 8.55 6.85 21.36
C LYS A 122 8.42 7.44 19.94
N HIS A 123 7.92 6.69 18.95
CA HIS A 123 7.89 7.14 17.55
C HIS A 123 6.57 6.86 16.81
N VAL A 124 5.43 6.89 17.51
CA VAL A 124 4.12 6.61 16.89
C VAL A 124 3.69 7.67 15.87
N ILE A 125 3.89 8.96 16.17
CA ILE A 125 3.48 10.05 15.27
C ILE A 125 4.29 10.04 13.96
N PRO A 126 5.64 10.02 13.98
CA PRO A 126 6.41 9.90 12.75
C PRO A 126 6.07 8.64 11.94
N LEU A 127 5.79 7.54 12.63
CA LEU A 127 5.35 6.29 12.00
C LEU A 127 4.00 6.46 11.29
N GLY A 128 3.03 7.14 11.92
CA GLY A 128 1.74 7.44 11.31
C GLY A 128 1.89 8.31 10.06
N VAL A 129 2.67 9.40 10.14
CA VAL A 129 2.92 10.29 8.98
C VAL A 129 3.59 9.53 7.84
N ALA A 130 4.68 8.80 8.12
CA ALA A 130 5.38 8.03 7.11
C ALA A 130 4.49 6.92 6.52
N GLY A 131 3.74 6.22 7.37
CA GLY A 131 2.78 5.20 6.99
C GLY A 131 1.74 5.74 6.01
N GLY A 132 1.01 6.79 6.40
CA GLY A 132 -0.01 7.40 5.54
C GLY A 132 0.55 7.96 4.24
N PHE A 133 1.72 8.60 4.28
CA PHE A 133 2.38 9.12 3.08
C PHE A 133 2.72 8.02 2.08
N LEU A 134 3.37 6.95 2.55
CA LEU A 134 3.74 5.81 1.72
C LEU A 134 2.51 5.04 1.25
N ASP A 135 1.46 5.03 2.06
CA ASP A 135 0.17 4.43 1.71
C ASP A 135 -0.48 5.15 0.54
N ALA A 136 -0.66 6.47 0.64
CA ALA A 136 -1.20 7.26 -0.46
C ALA A 136 -0.34 7.22 -1.72
N SER A 137 0.98 7.24 -1.58
CA SER A 137 1.92 7.31 -2.72
C SER A 137 2.00 6.01 -3.50
N GLY A 138 1.94 4.86 -2.82
CA GLY A 138 2.11 3.55 -3.44
C GLY A 138 0.90 2.62 -3.35
N GLY A 139 -0.19 3.06 -2.71
CA GLY A 139 -1.43 2.30 -2.56
C GLY A 139 -1.31 1.05 -1.70
N GLY A 140 -0.54 1.06 -0.59
CA GLY A 140 -0.38 -0.13 0.26
C GLY A 140 0.77 -0.10 1.27
N GLY A 141 1.18 1.09 1.70
CA GLY A 141 2.30 1.30 2.64
C GLY A 141 1.91 1.12 4.11
N TRP A 142 0.63 1.27 4.45
CA TRP A 142 0.18 1.34 5.84
C TRP A 142 0.48 0.07 6.64
N GLY A 143 0.04 -1.10 6.18
CA GLY A 143 0.29 -2.38 6.85
C GLY A 143 1.79 -2.72 7.02
N PRO A 144 2.59 -2.72 5.93
CA PRO A 144 4.03 -2.96 5.99
C PRO A 144 4.81 -2.01 6.89
N VAL A 145 4.42 -0.73 6.96
CA VAL A 145 5.14 0.27 7.75
C VAL A 145 4.62 0.30 9.19
N VAL A 146 3.32 0.51 9.39
CA VAL A 146 2.72 0.76 10.70
C VAL A 146 2.49 -0.55 11.47
N THR A 147 1.73 -1.49 10.91
CA THR A 147 1.39 -2.76 11.58
C THR A 147 2.65 -3.55 11.91
N SER A 148 3.55 -3.69 10.95
CA SER A 148 4.81 -4.44 11.14
C SER A 148 5.68 -3.87 12.24
N THR A 149 5.84 -2.54 12.28
CA THR A 149 6.67 -1.86 13.28
C THR A 149 6.09 -1.99 14.67
N LEU A 150 4.77 -1.88 14.82
CA LEU A 150 4.11 -1.97 16.13
C LEU A 150 4.09 -3.42 16.65
N LEU A 151 3.87 -4.41 15.78
CA LEU A 151 3.98 -5.82 16.16
C LEU A 151 5.41 -6.22 16.53
N GLY A 152 6.41 -5.73 15.79
CA GLY A 152 7.83 -5.99 16.09
C GLY A 152 8.28 -5.41 17.44
N ARG A 153 7.58 -4.41 17.96
CA ARG A 153 7.81 -3.80 19.29
C ARG A 153 7.03 -4.49 20.42
N GLY A 154 6.63 -5.75 20.25
CA GLY A 154 6.06 -6.55 21.34
C GLY A 154 4.69 -6.06 21.86
N HIS A 155 4.00 -5.18 21.12
CA HIS A 155 2.64 -4.81 21.46
C HIS A 155 1.69 -5.98 21.19
N ALA A 156 0.72 -6.18 22.09
CA ALA A 156 -0.25 -7.25 21.97
C ALA A 156 -0.96 -7.23 20.58
N PRO A 157 -0.85 -8.30 19.77
CA PRO A 157 -1.32 -8.30 18.38
C PRO A 157 -2.78 -7.87 18.21
N ARG A 158 -3.65 -8.30 19.12
CA ARG A 158 -5.07 -7.93 19.15
C ARG A 158 -5.28 -6.41 19.14
N TYR A 159 -4.56 -5.68 19.98
CA TYR A 159 -4.71 -4.23 20.12
C TYR A 159 -3.98 -3.46 19.02
N VAL A 160 -2.85 -3.96 18.54
CA VAL A 160 -2.15 -3.37 17.38
C VAL A 160 -3.05 -3.46 16.15
N ILE A 161 -3.48 -4.66 15.78
CA ILE A 161 -4.28 -4.88 14.57
C ILE A 161 -5.58 -4.09 14.66
N GLY A 162 -6.28 -4.14 15.81
CA GLY A 162 -7.52 -3.39 15.96
C GLY A 162 -7.33 -1.89 15.87
N THR A 163 -6.30 -1.34 16.51
CA THR A 163 -6.04 0.10 16.46
C THR A 163 -5.58 0.57 15.09
N VAL A 164 -4.70 -0.20 14.45
CA VAL A 164 -4.11 0.15 13.16
C VAL A 164 -5.15 0.07 12.05
N ASN A 165 -6.02 -0.95 12.02
CA ASN A 165 -7.12 -1.03 11.04
C ASN A 165 -8.17 0.05 11.26
N SER A 166 -8.53 0.36 12.51
CA SER A 166 -9.43 1.48 12.79
C SER A 166 -8.83 2.83 12.38
N ALA A 167 -7.54 3.04 12.59
CA ALA A 167 -6.84 4.24 12.14
C ALA A 167 -6.72 4.28 10.61
N GLU A 168 -6.42 3.14 9.96
CA GLU A 168 -6.35 2.99 8.50
C GLU A 168 -7.64 3.47 7.86
N PHE A 169 -8.80 3.02 8.33
CA PHE A 169 -10.08 3.49 7.80
C PHE A 169 -10.20 5.02 7.75
N VAL A 170 -9.79 5.73 8.82
CA VAL A 170 -9.82 7.20 8.85
C VAL A 170 -8.83 7.79 7.83
N VAL A 171 -7.63 7.22 7.74
CA VAL A 171 -6.57 7.65 6.81
C VAL A 171 -7.00 7.41 5.36
N THR A 172 -7.49 6.22 5.03
CA THR A 172 -7.99 5.82 3.72
C THR A 172 -9.18 6.67 3.27
N VAL A 173 -10.10 7.03 4.17
CA VAL A 173 -11.19 7.98 3.86
C VAL A 173 -10.62 9.35 3.51
N ALA A 174 -9.68 9.87 4.30
CA ALA A 174 -9.04 11.16 4.01
C ALA A 174 -8.26 11.16 2.69
N ILE A 175 -7.54 10.07 2.40
CA ILE A 175 -6.81 9.87 1.13
C ILE A 175 -7.80 9.80 -0.04
N SER A 176 -8.88 9.03 0.09
CA SER A 176 -9.93 8.90 -0.94
C SER A 176 -10.59 10.24 -1.23
N LEU A 177 -10.90 11.02 -0.19
CA LEU A 177 -11.45 12.38 -0.33
C LEU A 177 -10.44 13.32 -1.01
N THR A 178 -9.14 13.18 -0.72
CA THR A 178 -8.08 13.96 -1.37
C THR A 178 -7.95 13.60 -2.86
N PHE A 179 -8.02 12.32 -3.21
CA PHE A 179 -8.05 11.90 -4.62
C PHE A 179 -9.32 12.38 -5.34
N LEU A 180 -10.48 12.31 -4.69
CA LEU A 180 -11.72 12.84 -5.26
C LEU A 180 -11.62 14.35 -5.50
N TRP A 181 -11.11 15.10 -4.51
CA TRP A 181 -10.92 16.54 -4.65
C TRP A 181 -9.94 16.87 -5.77
N THR A 182 -8.79 16.20 -5.83
CA THR A 182 -7.76 16.46 -6.86
C THR A 182 -8.21 16.03 -8.26
N LEU A 183 -9.07 15.02 -8.37
CA LEU A 183 -9.75 14.65 -9.62
C LEU A 183 -10.72 15.74 -10.07
N VAL A 184 -11.60 16.22 -9.18
CA VAL A 184 -12.56 17.31 -9.48
C VAL A 184 -11.85 18.63 -9.79
N ALA A 185 -10.72 18.89 -9.14
CA ALA A 185 -9.86 20.03 -9.40
C ALA A 185 -9.04 19.90 -10.71
N GLY A 186 -9.16 18.79 -11.44
CA GLY A 186 -8.49 18.57 -12.72
C GLY A 186 -6.98 18.37 -12.63
N ARG A 187 -6.46 17.94 -11.47
CA ARG A 187 -5.01 17.69 -11.30
C ARG A 187 -4.55 16.38 -11.92
N PHE A 188 -5.45 15.40 -12.01
CA PHE A 188 -5.23 14.17 -12.75
C PHE A 188 -6.55 13.68 -13.35
N GLU A 189 -6.45 12.79 -14.33
CA GLU A 189 -7.61 12.22 -15.02
C GLU A 189 -7.68 10.70 -14.82
N LEU A 190 -8.90 10.17 -14.84
CA LEU A 190 -9.15 8.72 -14.90
C LEU A 190 -8.97 8.25 -16.34
N ALA A 191 -7.83 7.64 -16.64
CA ALA A 191 -7.57 7.04 -17.94
C ALA A 191 -8.63 5.97 -18.24
N GLY A 192 -9.31 6.10 -19.38
CA GLY A 192 -10.42 5.23 -19.79
C GLY A 192 -11.78 5.56 -19.12
N GLY A 193 -11.90 6.67 -18.40
CA GLY A 193 -13.14 7.17 -17.81
C GLY A 193 -13.68 6.34 -16.64
N LEU A 194 -14.87 6.72 -16.15
CA LEU A 194 -15.53 6.07 -15.02
C LEU A 194 -15.83 4.57 -15.24
N ALA A 195 -15.98 4.15 -16.49
CA ALA A 195 -16.25 2.75 -16.82
C ALA A 195 -15.07 1.82 -16.48
N THR A 196 -13.84 2.21 -16.86
CA THR A 196 -12.63 1.41 -16.59
C THR A 196 -12.19 1.52 -15.14
N GLY A 197 -12.20 2.74 -14.56
CA GLY A 197 -11.94 2.95 -13.13
C GLY A 197 -12.96 2.23 -12.24
N GLY A 198 -14.25 2.30 -12.61
CA GLY A 198 -15.34 1.62 -11.91
C GLY A 198 -15.23 0.10 -11.99
N ALA A 199 -14.83 -0.46 -13.13
CA ALA A 199 -14.61 -1.91 -13.25
C ALA A 199 -13.44 -2.39 -12.39
N ALA A 200 -12.33 -1.65 -12.34
CA ALA A 200 -11.20 -1.95 -11.46
C ALA A 200 -11.61 -1.89 -9.98
N LEU A 201 -12.29 -0.81 -9.58
CA LEU A 201 -12.82 -0.63 -8.22
C LEU A 201 -13.78 -1.77 -7.83
N ALA A 202 -14.76 -2.07 -8.69
CA ALA A 202 -15.72 -3.13 -8.46
C ALA A 202 -15.03 -4.51 -8.37
N GLY A 203 -14.05 -4.77 -9.25
CA GLY A 203 -13.28 -6.02 -9.22
C GLY A 203 -12.43 -6.17 -7.95
N LEU A 204 -11.89 -5.07 -7.44
CA LEU A 204 -11.16 -5.01 -6.18
C LEU A 204 -12.08 -5.25 -4.97
N ILE A 205 -13.23 -4.57 -4.91
CA ILE A 205 -14.21 -4.71 -3.83
C ILE A 205 -14.86 -6.10 -3.85
N LEU A 206 -15.47 -6.50 -4.97
CA LEU A 206 -16.21 -7.76 -5.07
C LEU A 206 -15.28 -8.96 -4.90
N GLY A 207 -14.09 -8.90 -5.51
CA GLY A 207 -13.06 -9.92 -5.33
C GLY A 207 -12.63 -10.01 -3.87
N GLY A 208 -12.37 -8.85 -3.24
CA GLY A 208 -11.95 -8.80 -1.84
C GLY A 208 -12.99 -9.36 -0.89
N VAL A 209 -14.22 -8.86 -0.97
CA VAL A 209 -15.34 -9.33 -0.13
C VAL A 209 -15.56 -10.83 -0.29
N ALA A 210 -15.47 -11.38 -1.51
CA ALA A 210 -15.60 -12.82 -1.75
C ALA A 210 -14.45 -13.64 -1.14
N ALA A 211 -13.23 -13.11 -1.10
CA ALA A 211 -12.06 -13.78 -0.52
C ALA A 211 -11.98 -13.70 1.00
N ALA A 212 -12.58 -12.67 1.62
CA ALA A 212 -12.45 -12.43 3.06
C ALA A 212 -12.88 -13.63 3.94
N PRO A 213 -14.01 -14.34 3.68
CA PRO A 213 -14.38 -15.54 4.45
C PRO A 213 -13.40 -16.70 4.25
N LEU A 214 -12.78 -16.80 3.08
CA LEU A 214 -11.86 -17.89 2.72
C LEU A 214 -10.46 -17.66 3.30
N ALA A 215 -10.06 -16.41 3.52
CA ALA A 215 -8.73 -16.08 4.06
C ALA A 215 -8.49 -16.75 5.42
N GLY A 216 -9.50 -16.78 6.31
CA GLY A 216 -9.42 -17.46 7.61
C GLY A 216 -9.35 -18.99 7.53
N TYR A 217 -9.74 -19.59 6.40
CA TYR A 217 -9.52 -21.01 6.13
C TYR A 217 -8.11 -21.26 5.59
N VAL A 218 -7.63 -20.40 4.68
CA VAL A 218 -6.29 -20.49 4.10
C VAL A 218 -5.21 -20.38 5.17
N THR A 219 -5.38 -19.54 6.20
CA THR A 219 -4.43 -19.45 7.34
C THR A 219 -4.27 -20.75 8.12
N LYS A 220 -5.25 -21.65 8.08
CA LYS A 220 -5.16 -22.96 8.73
C LYS A 220 -4.34 -23.97 7.93
N ILE A 221 -4.21 -23.75 6.62
CA ILE A 221 -3.59 -24.69 5.68
C ILE A 221 -2.20 -24.20 5.24
N ALA A 222 -2.10 -22.91 4.91
CA ALA A 222 -0.90 -22.28 4.41
C ALA A 222 -0.27 -21.39 5.49
N PRO A 223 1.02 -21.57 5.81
CA PRO A 223 1.71 -20.69 6.74
C PRO A 223 1.73 -19.25 6.22
N ALA A 224 1.40 -18.28 7.07
CA ALA A 224 1.38 -16.85 6.70
C ALA A 224 2.70 -16.37 6.06
N ARG A 225 3.84 -16.92 6.51
CA ARG A 225 5.15 -16.66 5.90
C ARG A 225 5.23 -17.04 4.41
N VAL A 226 4.61 -18.14 3.99
CA VAL A 226 4.63 -18.60 2.60
C VAL A 226 3.79 -17.67 1.73
N LEU A 227 2.61 -17.27 2.22
CA LEU A 227 1.73 -16.33 1.53
C LEU A 227 2.40 -14.96 1.38
N LEU A 228 3.05 -14.48 2.44
CA LEU A 228 3.81 -13.23 2.41
C LEU A 228 4.99 -13.32 1.44
N ALA A 229 5.74 -14.42 1.45
CA ALA A 229 6.84 -14.63 0.50
C ALA A 229 6.34 -14.65 -0.95
N ALA A 230 5.24 -15.34 -1.24
CA ALA A 230 4.65 -15.39 -2.57
C ALA A 230 4.21 -14.00 -3.07
N ALA A 231 3.53 -13.23 -2.21
CA ALA A 231 3.16 -11.85 -2.52
C ALA A 231 4.40 -10.98 -2.78
N SER A 232 5.43 -11.13 -1.95
CA SER A 232 6.66 -10.35 -2.07
C SER A 232 7.41 -10.66 -3.37
N VAL A 233 7.52 -11.94 -3.75
CA VAL A 233 8.11 -12.36 -5.02
C VAL A 233 7.33 -11.79 -6.19
N LEU A 234 6.00 -11.83 -6.16
CA LEU A 234 5.15 -11.22 -7.19
C LEU A 234 5.44 -9.72 -7.33
N VAL A 235 5.43 -8.98 -6.21
CA VAL A 235 5.67 -7.52 -6.20
C VAL A 235 7.05 -7.18 -6.74
N ILE A 236 8.10 -7.89 -6.31
CA ILE A 236 9.47 -7.68 -6.79
C ILE A 236 9.55 -7.96 -8.29
N THR A 237 8.97 -9.08 -8.75
CA THR A 237 9.00 -9.48 -10.16
C THR A 237 8.28 -8.44 -11.03
N LEU A 238 7.09 -8.00 -10.64
CA LEU A 238 6.36 -6.96 -11.33
C LEU A 238 7.10 -5.63 -11.31
N SER A 239 7.76 -5.28 -10.21
CA SER A 239 8.53 -4.04 -10.10
C SER A 239 9.73 -4.04 -11.05
N ILE A 240 10.47 -5.15 -11.11
CA ILE A 240 11.60 -5.31 -12.06
C ILE A 240 11.09 -5.26 -13.50
N TRP A 241 10.05 -6.02 -13.83
CA TRP A 241 9.50 -6.07 -15.18
C TRP A 241 9.00 -4.69 -15.65
N GLN A 242 8.26 -3.98 -14.80
CA GLN A 242 7.80 -2.62 -15.12
C GLN A 242 8.96 -1.63 -15.23
N GLY A 243 9.98 -1.75 -14.37
CA GLY A 243 11.19 -0.92 -14.44
C GLY A 243 11.92 -1.07 -15.77
N VAL A 244 12.07 -2.32 -16.26
CA VAL A 244 12.67 -2.61 -17.57
C VAL A 244 11.84 -1.99 -18.70
N GLN A 245 10.51 -2.06 -18.64
CA GLN A 245 9.63 -1.45 -19.65
C GLN A 245 9.65 0.07 -19.62
N LEU A 246 9.82 0.67 -18.45
CA LEU A 246 9.85 2.12 -18.26
C LEU A 246 11.20 2.71 -18.66
N TRP A 247 12.28 1.92 -18.62
CA TRP A 247 13.65 2.36 -18.84
C TRP A 247 13.86 3.19 -20.12
N PRO A 248 13.35 2.81 -21.31
CA PRO A 248 13.52 3.62 -22.52
C PRO A 248 12.93 5.03 -22.38
N LYS A 249 11.75 5.14 -21.76
CA LYS A 249 11.09 6.43 -21.51
C LYS A 249 11.83 7.28 -20.47
N LEU A 250 12.48 6.64 -19.50
CA LEU A 250 13.29 7.37 -18.51
C LEU A 250 14.52 8.01 -19.13
N LEU A 251 15.09 7.43 -20.19
CA LEU A 251 16.24 8.03 -20.89
C LEU A 251 15.89 9.33 -21.63
N GLU A 252 14.60 9.61 -21.86
CA GLU A 252 14.16 10.90 -22.40
C GLU A 252 14.30 12.05 -21.37
N TYR A 253 14.37 11.71 -20.08
CA TYR A 253 14.60 12.69 -19.02
C TYR A 253 16.09 13.05 -18.89
N PRO A 254 16.44 14.34 -18.83
CA PRO A 254 17.84 14.79 -18.76
C PRO A 254 18.64 14.12 -17.65
N ILE A 255 18.05 14.02 -16.45
CA ILE A 255 18.73 13.49 -15.26
C ILE A 255 19.17 12.03 -15.44
N PHE A 256 18.37 11.18 -16.08
CA PHE A 256 18.70 9.77 -16.29
C PHE A 256 19.68 9.59 -17.45
N ASN A 257 19.54 10.39 -18.51
CA ASN A 257 20.48 10.36 -19.63
C ASN A 257 21.90 10.77 -19.19
N GLU A 258 22.02 11.86 -18.41
CA GLU A 258 23.30 12.32 -17.87
C GLU A 258 23.98 11.28 -16.97
N MET A 259 23.22 10.57 -16.12
CA MET A 259 23.75 9.48 -15.30
C MET A 259 24.33 8.34 -16.15
N VAL A 260 23.65 7.95 -17.23
CA VAL A 260 24.13 6.89 -18.13
C VAL A 260 25.39 7.34 -18.88
N GLN A 261 25.44 8.58 -19.37
CA GLN A 261 26.64 9.11 -20.02
C GLN A 261 27.83 9.16 -19.05
N SER A 262 27.60 9.61 -17.82
CA SER A 262 28.63 9.66 -16.78
C SER A 262 29.16 8.27 -16.43
N ALA A 263 28.29 7.26 -16.32
CA ALA A 263 28.69 5.88 -16.07
C ALA A 263 29.48 5.24 -17.23
N ARG A 264 29.23 5.67 -18.47
CA ARG A 264 30.03 5.24 -19.64
C ARG A 264 31.42 5.85 -19.64
N LEU A 265 31.54 7.12 -19.24
CA LEU A 265 32.82 7.83 -19.16
C LEU A 265 33.75 7.29 -18.07
N VAL A 266 33.22 6.69 -17.00
CA VAL A 266 34.01 6.06 -15.93
C VAL A 266 34.53 4.66 -16.31
N ASN A 267 33.92 4.01 -17.30
CA ASN A 267 34.30 2.68 -17.78
C ASN A 267 35.23 2.70 -19.01
N HIS A 268 35.67 3.88 -19.44
CA HIS A 268 36.66 4.12 -20.49
C HIS A 268 37.90 4.80 -19.90
#